data_AF-A0A258JQD8-F1
#
_entry.id   AF-A0A258JQD8-F1
#
_cell.length_a   1.000
_cell.length_b   1.000
_cell.length_c   1.000
_cell.angle_alpha   90.00
_cell.angle_beta   90.00
_cell.angle_gamma   90.00
#
_symmetry.space_group_name_H-M   'P 1'
#
loop_
_entity.id
_entity.type
_entity.pdbx_description
1 polymer ?
#
loop_
_entity_poly.entity_id
_entity_poly.type
_entity_poly.pdbx_seq_one_letter_code
_entity_poly.pdbx_strand_id
1 'polypeptide(L)' 'MFYRVLQYRKNYKNMSVIDSDVNLEKLKKRNEIEDCSKHATKFFNNHQLQEKQTVFCVNNGNKTTYIIKEN' A
#
# COMPACT_ATOMS: atom_id res chain seq x y z
N MET A 1 -11.96 2.65 -1.12
CA MET A 1 -11.10 1.64 -0.45
C MET A 1 -9.68 2.21 -0.35
N PHE A 2 -8.92 1.89 0.70
CA PHE A 2 -7.52 2.30 0.83
C PHE A 2 -6.59 1.11 0.55
N TYR A 3 -5.49 1.38 -0.14
CA TYR A 3 -4.50 0.37 -0.50
C TYR A 3 -3.12 0.84 -0.10
N ARG A 4 -2.34 -0.07 0.48
CA ARG A 4 -0.91 0.12 0.68
C ARG A 4 -0.19 -0.52 -0.50
N VAL A 5 0.67 0.27 -1.16
CA VAL A 5 1.45 -0.15 -2.32
C VAL A 5 2.94 0.04 -2.05
N LEU A 6 3.77 -0.80 -2.67
CA LEU A 6 5.24 -0.67 -2.54
C LEU A 6 5.78 0.60 -3.18
N GLN A 7 5.22 1.00 -4.31
CA GLN A 7 5.69 2.12 -5.10
C GLN A 7 4.50 2.91 -5.61
N TYR A 8 4.63 4.22 -5.59
CA TYR A 8 3.62 5.15 -6.07
C TYR A 8 4.20 6.08 -7.14
N ARG A 9 3.47 6.24 -8.23
CA ARG A 9 3.68 7.28 -9.24
C ARG A 9 2.32 7.83 -9.66
N LYS A 10 2.17 9.15 -9.65
CA LYS A 10 0.88 9.84 -9.86
C LYS A 10 0.11 9.38 -11.11
N ASN A 11 0.81 9.10 -12.21
CA ASN A 11 0.19 8.72 -13.49
C ASN A 11 0.23 7.20 -13.77
N TYR A 12 0.75 6.41 -12.84
CA TYR A 12 0.90 4.97 -13.04
C TYR A 12 -0.32 4.24 -12.49
N LYS A 13 -0.93 3.37 -13.31
CA LYS A 13 -2.21 2.72 -12.98
C LYS A 13 -2.05 1.33 -12.39
N ASN A 14 -0.98 0.59 -12.74
CA ASN A 14 -0.75 -0.77 -12.24
C ASN A 14 0.17 -0.74 -11.02
N MET A 15 -0.34 -0.96 -9.82
CA MET A 15 0.49 -0.91 -8.60
C MET A 15 0.48 -2.24 -7.85
N SER A 16 1.62 -2.59 -7.26
CA SER A 16 1.78 -3.76 -6.40
C SER A 16 1.18 -3.48 -5.03
N VAL A 17 0.00 -4.03 -4.78
CA VAL A 17 -0.73 -3.91 -3.52
C VAL A 17 -0.22 -4.95 -2.53
N ILE A 18 0.03 -4.51 -1.31
CA ILE A 18 0.57 -5.37 -0.24
C ILE A 18 -0.42 -5.55 0.91
N ASP A 19 -1.36 -4.61 1.07
CA ASP A 19 -2.40 -4.62 2.10
C ASP A 19 -3.50 -3.63 1.69
N SER A 20 -4.72 -3.81 2.18
CA SER A 20 -5.84 -2.91 1.92
C SER A 20 -6.84 -2.89 3.07
N ASP A 21 -7.55 -1.78 3.25
CA ASP A 21 -8.63 -1.66 4.22
C ASP A 21 -9.67 -0.63 3.76
N VAL A 22 -10.91 -0.80 4.18
CA VAL A 22 -11.95 0.22 4.00
C VAL A 22 -11.74 1.41 4.93
N ASN A 23 -11.09 1.20 6.07
CA ASN A 23 -10.80 2.20 7.09
C ASN A 23 -9.31 2.58 7.09
N LEU A 24 -9.04 3.84 6.75
CA LEU A 24 -7.68 4.39 6.69
C LEU A 24 -6.92 4.24 8.02
N GLU A 25 -7.58 4.48 9.16
CA GLU A 25 -6.95 4.43 10.47
C GLU A 25 -6.58 2.99 10.87
N LYS A 26 -7.37 1.99 10.44
CA LYS A 26 -6.99 0.58 10.61
C LYS A 26 -5.76 0.23 9.78
N LEU A 27 -5.72 0.67 8.52
CA LEU A 27 -4.58 0.44 7.63
C LEU A 27 -3.29 1.09 8.19
N LYS A 28 -3.38 2.34 8.63
CA LYS A 28 -2.27 3.08 9.26
C LYS A 28 -1.69 2.38 10.48
N LYS A 29 -2.54 1.80 11.34
CA LYS A 29 -2.08 1.11 12.55
C LYS A 29 -1.33 -0.20 12.26
N ARG A 30 -1.52 -0.81 11.08
CA ARG A 30 -0.78 -2.00 10.68
C ARG A 30 0.65 -1.63 10.28
N ASN A 31 1.56 -1.72 11.24
CA ASN A 31 2.98 -1.47 11.05
C ASN A 31 3.78 -2.73 10.70
N GLU A 32 3.17 -3.90 10.82
CA GLU A 32 3.78 -5.20 10.51
C GLU A 32 2.93 -5.93 9.47
N ILE A 33 3.59 -6.46 8.44
CA ILE A 33 2.98 -7.21 7.35
C ILE A 33 3.76 -8.51 7.18
N GLU A 34 3.05 -9.63 7.24
CA GLU A 34 3.64 -10.97 7.21
C GLU A 34 4.48 -11.20 5.96
N ASP A 35 3.99 -10.80 4.78
CA ASP A 35 4.75 -10.99 3.56
C ASP A 35 4.53 -9.88 2.52
N CYS A 36 5.39 -8.86 2.59
CA CYS A 36 5.55 -7.88 1.51
C CYS A 36 6.32 -8.44 0.31
N SER A 37 6.19 -9.71 -0.06
CA SER A 37 6.57 -10.22 -1.39
C SER A 37 5.37 -10.79 -2.14
N LYS A 38 4.30 -11.15 -1.43
CA LYS A 38 3.01 -11.58 -1.98
C LYS A 38 2.18 -10.36 -2.38
N HIS A 39 2.58 -9.75 -3.48
CA HIS A 39 1.86 -8.61 -4.03
C HIS A 39 0.92 -9.02 -5.14
N ALA A 40 -0.33 -8.56 -5.08
CA ALA A 40 -1.20 -8.55 -6.25
C ALA A 40 -0.98 -7.24 -7.00
N THR A 41 -0.68 -7.33 -8.30
CA THR A 41 -0.77 -6.14 -9.15
C THR A 41 -2.24 -5.81 -9.36
N LYS A 42 -2.64 -4.59 -9.00
CA LYS A 42 -3.98 -4.08 -9.24
C LYS A 42 -3.93 -2.85 -10.14
N PHE A 43 -4.87 -2.78 -11.08
CA PHE A 43 -5.09 -1.61 -11.93
C PHE A 43 -6.02 -0.60 -11.25
N PHE A 44 -5.64 0.67 -11.27
CA PHE A 44 -6.37 1.80 -10.68
C PHE A 44 -6.64 2.87 -11.74
N ASN A 45 -7.91 3.16 -12.00
CA ASN A 45 -8.31 4.19 -12.97
C ASN A 45 -8.07 5.61 -12.46
N ASN A 46 -8.35 5.84 -11.18
CA ASN A 46 -8.13 7.10 -10.49
C ASN A 46 -7.75 6.81 -9.04
N HIS A 47 -6.70 7.47 -8.55
CA HIS A 47 -6.21 7.26 -7.19
C HIS A 47 -5.52 8.53 -6.68
N GLN A 48 -5.48 8.66 -5.36
CA GLN A 48 -4.83 9.77 -4.69
C GLN A 48 -3.93 9.27 -3.57
N LEU A 49 -2.67 9.70 -3.58
CA LEU A 49 -1.75 9.50 -2.46
C LEU A 49 -2.33 10.13 -1.19
N GLN A 50 -2.45 9.32 -0.14
CA GLN A 50 -2.80 9.78 1.20
C GLN A 50 -1.53 10.10 1.99
N GLU A 51 -0.63 9.12 2.10
CA GLU A 51 0.63 9.30 2.84
C GLU A 51 1.69 8.25 2.48
N LYS A 52 2.88 8.44 3.07
CA LYS A 52 4.02 7.52 3.00
C LYS A 52 4.30 6.98 4.40
N GLN A 53 4.49 5.67 4.53
CA GLN A 53 4.67 5.01 5.82
C GLN A 53 5.72 3.89 5.73
N THR A 54 6.58 3.79 6.74
CA THR A 54 7.49 2.64 6.90
C THR A 54 6.80 1.55 7.69
N VAL A 55 6.81 0.34 7.16
CA VAL A 55 6.26 -0.87 7.80
C VAL A 55 7.32 -1.96 7.85
N PHE A 56 7.27 -2.80 8.86
CA PHE A 56 8.08 -3.99 8.97
C PHE A 56 7.45 -5.13 8.16
N CYS A 57 8.22 -5.73 7.27
CA CYS A 57 7.84 -6.89 6.50
C CYS A 57 8.67 -8.08 6.99
N VAL A 58 8.06 -9.19 7.43
CA VAL A 58 8.78 -10.30 8.09
C VAL A 58 9.94 -10.82 7.23
N ASN A 59 9.74 -10.97 5.92
CA ASN A 59 10.78 -11.48 5.01
C ASN A 59 11.76 -10.41 4.49
N ASN A 60 11.45 -9.13 4.66
CA ASN A 60 12.06 -8.03 3.90
C ASN A 60 12.50 -6.83 4.76
N GLY A 61 12.35 -6.93 6.08
CA GLY A 61 12.65 -5.87 7.03
C GLY A 61 11.77 -4.64 6.83
N ASN A 62 12.28 -3.48 7.26
CA ASN A 62 11.57 -2.22 7.10
C ASN A 62 11.49 -1.81 5.63
N LYS A 63 10.27 -1.55 5.16
CA LYS A 63 9.97 -1.03 3.82
C LYS A 63 9.17 0.24 3.93
N THR A 64 9.62 1.24 3.20
CA THR A 64 8.80 2.42 2.92
C THR A 64 7.75 2.07 1.88
N THR A 65 6.50 2.39 2.19
CA THR A 65 5.31 2.10 1.39
C THR A 65 4.44 3.35 1.28
N TYR A 66 3.41 3.27 0.44
CA TYR A 66 2.52 4.39 0.14
C TYR A 66 1.08 3.95 0.33
N ILE A 67 0.29 4.75 1.03
CA ILE A 67 -1.16 4.54 1.11
C ILE A 67 -1.83 5.41 0.07
N ILE A 68 -2.63 4.79 -0.79
CA ILE A 68 -3.46 5.45 -1.78
C ILE A 68 -4.94 5.21 -1.48
N LYS A 69 -5.78 6.16 -1.88
CA LYS A 69 -7.23 6.01 -1.90
C LYS A 69 -7.68 5.80 -3.35
N GLU A 70 -8.40 4.71 -3.60
CA GLU A 70 -9.14 4.51 -4.85
C GLU A 70 -10.44 5.32 -4.74
N ASN A 71 -10.67 6.19 -5.73
CA ASN A 71 -11.92 6.96 -5.87
C ASN A 71 -13.06 6.07 -6.34
#